data_AF-A0A0Q7DZE6-F1
#
_entry.id   AF-A0A0Q7DZE6-F1
#
_cell.length_a   1.000
_cell.length_b   1.000
_cell.length_c   1.000
_cell.angle_alpha   90.00
_cell.angle_beta   90.00
_cell.angle_gamma   90.00
#
_symmetry.space_group_name_H-M   'P 1'
#
loop_
_entity.id
_entity.type
_entity.pdbx_description
1 polymer ?
#
loop_
_entity_poly.entity_id
_entity_poly.type
_entity_poly.pdbx_seq_one_letter_code
_entity_poly.pdbx_strand_id
1 'polypeptide(L)'
;MPLSYKSQIELIFPPAVFEDANIGSILQQLGIQLESKGNKILLFTDARTVAALNAADDRLQEIMRQSGIGLVVYGWNKQGRAEFVLQKLREMTRTHAGEQLKMAVFRLHLFVKDGMLGKLHPNPFAAPHSTVDPSDRFDLTAALNEMMSPQQLHAPKAPDHLRASRVFGRRNA
;
A
#
# COMPACT_ATOMS: atom_id res chain seq x y z
N MET A 1 11.70 19.52 14.23
CA MET A 1 10.21 19.59 14.18
C MET A 1 9.66 18.24 14.57
N PRO A 2 8.55 18.16 15.34
CA PRO A 2 7.98 16.88 15.77
C PRO A 2 7.61 16.00 14.56
N LEU A 3 7.69 14.68 14.75
CA LEU A 3 7.16 13.70 13.81
C LEU A 3 5.65 13.86 13.64
N SER A 4 5.12 13.49 12.48
CA SER A 4 3.69 13.55 12.16
C SER A 4 3.17 12.14 11.94
N TYR A 5 2.33 11.62 12.84
CA TYR A 5 1.79 10.26 12.77
C TYR A 5 0.47 10.17 11.98
N LYS A 6 0.19 11.16 11.13
CA LYS A 6 -0.91 11.11 10.15
C LYS A 6 -0.77 9.87 9.27
N SER A 7 -1.89 9.15 9.10
CA SER A 7 -1.92 7.92 8.32
C SER A 7 -3.08 7.91 7.32
N GLN A 8 -2.92 7.15 6.24
CA GLN A 8 -3.94 6.91 5.23
C GLN A 8 -3.96 5.45 4.81
N ILE A 9 -5.12 5.01 4.32
CA ILE A 9 -5.27 3.68 3.74
C ILE A 9 -4.79 3.73 2.30
N GLU A 10 -3.83 2.88 1.97
CA GLU A 10 -3.37 2.63 0.62
C GLU A 10 -3.90 1.28 0.14
N LEU A 11 -4.06 1.12 -1.17
CA LEU A 11 -4.40 -0.16 -1.77
C LEU A 11 -3.15 -0.93 -2.22
N ILE A 12 -3.11 -2.22 -1.89
CA ILE A 12 -2.03 -3.14 -2.29
C ILE A 12 -2.02 -3.25 -3.82
N PHE A 13 -3.16 -3.60 -4.42
CA PHE A 13 -3.44 -3.44 -5.84
C PHE A 13 -4.15 -2.10 -6.08
N PRO A 14 -3.49 -1.12 -6.75
CA PRO A 14 -4.08 0.19 -7.02
C PRO A 14 -5.29 0.13 -7.97
N PRO A 15 -6.15 1.17 -8.01
CA PRO A 15 -7.32 1.22 -8.89
C PRO A 15 -7.02 0.99 -10.37
N ALA A 16 -5.92 1.54 -10.87
CA ALA A 16 -5.48 1.36 -12.25
C ALA A 16 -5.34 -0.12 -12.67
N VAL A 17 -5.10 -1.03 -11.71
CA VAL A 17 -5.05 -2.48 -11.98
C VAL A 17 -6.45 -3.04 -12.30
N PHE A 18 -7.49 -2.51 -11.67
CA PHE A 18 -8.88 -2.93 -11.84
C PHE A 18 -9.56 -2.24 -13.04
N GLU A 19 -9.01 -1.11 -13.50
CA GLU A 19 -9.48 -0.39 -14.68
C GLU A 19 -9.07 -1.09 -16.00
N ASP A 20 -8.05 -1.96 -15.99
CA ASP A 20 -7.73 -2.82 -17.13
C ASP A 20 -8.83 -3.88 -17.31
N ALA A 21 -9.53 -3.86 -18.44
CA ALA A 21 -10.72 -4.70 -18.65
C ALA A 21 -10.46 -6.21 -18.51
N ASN A 22 -9.31 -6.68 -18.96
CA ASN A 22 -8.96 -8.10 -18.90
C ASN A 22 -8.55 -8.48 -17.47
N ILE A 23 -7.66 -7.69 -16.86
CA ILE A 23 -7.14 -7.97 -15.52
C ILE A 23 -8.21 -7.77 -14.45
N GLY A 24 -9.01 -6.70 -14.54
CA GLY A 24 -10.10 -6.41 -13.61
C GLY A 24 -11.13 -7.53 -13.55
N SER A 25 -11.53 -8.07 -14.71
CA SER A 25 -12.44 -9.23 -14.78
C SER A 25 -11.84 -10.47 -14.10
N ILE A 26 -10.55 -10.74 -14.32
CA ILE A 26 -9.87 -11.88 -13.70
C ILE A 26 -9.79 -11.70 -12.18
N LEU A 27 -9.39 -10.53 -11.69
CA LEU A 27 -9.33 -10.26 -10.26
C LEU A 27 -10.70 -10.43 -9.59
N GLN A 28 -11.77 -9.97 -10.24
CA GLN A 28 -13.14 -10.16 -9.77
C GLN A 28 -13.53 -11.64 -9.69
N GLN A 29 -13.23 -12.44 -10.71
CA GLN A 29 -13.47 -13.89 -10.71
C GLN A 29 -12.70 -14.62 -9.61
N LEU A 30 -11.51 -14.13 -9.27
CA LEU A 30 -10.66 -14.66 -8.19
C LEU A 30 -11.10 -14.17 -6.80
N GLY A 31 -12.15 -13.35 -6.69
CA GLY A 31 -12.65 -12.79 -5.43
C GLY A 31 -11.81 -11.64 -4.87
N ILE A 32 -10.87 -11.10 -5.66
CA ILE A 32 -10.07 -9.93 -5.28
C ILE A 32 -10.81 -8.69 -5.75
N GLN A 33 -11.39 -7.97 -4.79
CA GLN A 33 -12.14 -6.75 -5.06
C GLN A 33 -11.35 -5.52 -4.60
N LEU A 34 -11.52 -4.42 -5.33
CA LEU A 34 -10.90 -3.13 -5.03
C LEU A 34 -11.15 -2.71 -3.57
N GLU A 35 -12.39 -2.87 -3.10
CA GLU A 35 -12.81 -2.44 -1.76
C GLU A 35 -12.56 -3.49 -0.65
N SER A 36 -12.05 -4.67 -1.00
CA SER A 36 -11.83 -5.75 -0.04
C SER A 36 -10.90 -5.31 1.10
N LYS A 37 -11.18 -5.76 2.33
CA LYS A 37 -10.30 -5.51 3.48
C LYS A 37 -8.89 -6.06 3.25
N GLY A 38 -8.78 -7.16 2.50
CA GLY A 38 -7.51 -7.80 2.16
C GLY A 38 -6.61 -6.95 1.28
N ASN A 39 -7.17 -6.02 0.49
CA ASN A 39 -6.45 -5.14 -0.43
C ASN A 39 -6.03 -3.80 0.21
N LYS A 40 -6.24 -3.61 1.52
CA LYS A 40 -6.01 -2.35 2.22
C LYS A 40 -4.82 -2.47 3.18
N ILE A 41 -4.03 -1.42 3.27
CA ILE A 41 -2.92 -1.29 4.22
C ILE A 41 -2.83 0.13 4.75
N LEU A 42 -2.52 0.28 6.03
CA LEU A 42 -2.40 1.58 6.67
C LEU A 42 -0.95 2.06 6.57
N LEU A 43 -0.73 3.25 6.02
CA LEU A 43 0.60 3.84 5.83
C LEU A 43 0.67 5.23 6.45
N PHE A 44 1.85 5.60 6.95
CA PHE A 44 2.11 6.99 7.37
C PHE A 44 2.32 7.89 6.16
N THR A 45 1.85 9.12 6.23
CA THR A 45 2.00 10.11 5.15
C THR A 45 3.31 10.88 5.21
N ASP A 46 3.91 10.97 6.40
CA ASP A 46 5.15 11.71 6.61
C ASP A 46 6.37 10.82 6.42
N ALA A 47 7.26 11.21 5.49
CA ALA A 47 8.47 10.46 5.17
C ALA A 47 9.44 10.39 6.36
N ARG A 48 9.52 11.44 7.19
CA ARG A 48 10.38 11.45 8.39
C ARG A 48 9.91 10.44 9.42
N THR A 49 8.60 10.34 9.63
CA THR A 49 7.99 9.33 10.51
C THR A 49 8.27 7.91 10.03
N VAL A 50 8.15 7.65 8.73
CA VAL A 50 8.49 6.33 8.15
C VAL A 50 9.99 6.03 8.29
N ALA A 51 10.85 7.03 8.07
CA ALA A 51 12.28 6.86 8.20
C ALA A 51 12.70 6.60 9.67
N ALA A 52 12.12 7.34 10.63
CA ALA A 52 12.30 7.09 12.05
C ALA A 52 11.79 5.70 12.47
N LEU A 53 10.68 5.23 11.91
CA LEU A 53 10.18 3.87 12.14
C LEU A 53 11.13 2.80 11.57
N ASN A 54 11.68 3.01 10.36
CA ASN A 54 12.65 2.10 9.76
C ASN A 54 14.02 2.10 10.48
N ALA A 55 14.32 3.16 11.24
CA ALA A 55 15.51 3.25 12.09
C ALA A 55 15.27 2.78 13.53
N ALA A 56 14.02 2.49 13.91
CA ALA A 56 13.68 1.96 15.22
C ALA A 56 14.17 0.51 15.38
N ASP A 57 14.16 0.01 16.60
CA ASP A 57 14.53 -1.37 16.90
C ASP A 57 13.61 -2.39 16.21
N ASP A 58 14.14 -3.58 15.95
CA ASP A 58 13.45 -4.66 15.23
C ASP A 58 12.13 -5.05 15.89
N ARG A 59 12.04 -4.97 17.22
CA ARG A 59 10.82 -5.31 17.95
C ARG A 59 9.72 -4.32 17.65
N LEU A 60 10.00 -3.01 17.66
CA LEU A 60 9.02 -2.00 17.28
C LEU A 60 8.60 -2.16 15.82
N GLN A 61 9.54 -2.39 14.90
CA GLN A 61 9.20 -2.64 13.49
C GLN A 61 8.28 -3.85 13.34
N GLU A 62 8.56 -4.94 14.05
CA GLU A 62 7.75 -6.15 13.98
C GLU A 62 6.34 -5.95 14.55
N ILE A 63 6.20 -5.22 15.67
CA ILE A 63 4.89 -4.84 16.23
C ILE A 63 4.06 -4.09 15.18
N MET A 64 4.68 -3.14 14.48
CA MET A 64 4.00 -2.35 13.45
C MET A 64 3.58 -3.23 12.26
N ARG A 65 4.46 -4.13 11.80
CA ARG A 65 4.15 -5.10 10.73
C ARG A 65 2.98 -6.00 11.09
N GLN A 66 2.98 -6.56 12.31
CA GLN A 66 1.91 -7.44 12.81
C GLN A 66 0.58 -6.71 12.95
N SER A 67 0.63 -5.42 13.28
CA SER A 67 -0.54 -4.54 13.35
C SER A 67 -1.10 -4.15 11.97
N GLY A 68 -0.44 -4.55 10.87
CA GLY A 68 -0.84 -4.21 9.50
C GLY A 68 -0.51 -2.77 9.10
N ILE A 69 0.42 -2.12 9.83
CA ILE A 69 0.93 -0.79 9.50
C ILE A 69 2.18 -0.97 8.65
N GLY A 70 2.20 -0.35 7.47
CA GLY A 70 3.32 -0.45 6.55
C GLY A 70 4.49 0.46 6.92
N LEU A 71 5.65 0.07 6.43
CA LEU A 71 6.95 0.73 6.66
C LEU A 71 7.40 1.51 5.41
N VAL A 72 6.45 1.86 4.56
CA VAL A 72 6.64 2.69 3.37
C VAL A 72 5.77 3.93 3.44
N VAL A 73 6.17 4.99 2.74
CA VAL A 73 5.43 6.26 2.74
C VAL A 73 4.16 6.11 1.90
N TYR A 74 3.01 6.55 2.43
CA TYR A 74 1.79 6.68 1.66
C TYR A 74 2.03 7.53 0.41
N GLY A 75 1.49 7.14 -0.74
CA GLY A 75 1.76 7.88 -1.97
C GLY A 75 3.04 7.48 -2.70
N TRP A 76 3.93 6.73 -2.04
CA TRP A 76 5.21 6.43 -2.64
C TRP A 76 5.09 5.45 -3.81
N ASN A 77 5.72 5.81 -4.93
CA ASN A 77 5.83 4.98 -6.12
C ASN A 77 4.48 4.37 -6.60
N LYS A 78 3.36 5.09 -6.46
CA LYS A 78 2.04 4.55 -6.85
C LYS A 78 1.99 4.14 -8.33
N GLN A 79 2.53 4.96 -9.22
CA GLN A 79 2.55 4.70 -10.67
C GLN A 79 3.43 3.49 -10.99
N GLY A 80 4.69 3.48 -10.56
CA GLY A 80 5.59 2.35 -10.81
C GLY A 80 5.09 1.04 -10.20
N ARG A 81 4.42 1.08 -9.04
CA ARG A 81 3.75 -0.09 -8.45
C ARG A 81 2.60 -0.58 -9.34
N ALA A 82 1.74 0.31 -9.81
CA ALA A 82 0.63 -0.06 -10.68
C ALA A 82 1.13 -0.70 -12.00
N GLU A 83 2.14 -0.10 -12.62
CA GLU A 83 2.77 -0.62 -13.84
C GLU A 83 3.39 -2.01 -13.62
N PHE A 84 4.18 -2.17 -12.54
CA PHE A 84 4.76 -3.46 -12.17
C PHE A 84 3.69 -4.54 -11.97
N VAL A 85 2.63 -4.24 -11.21
CA VAL A 85 1.55 -5.18 -10.93
C VAL A 85 0.81 -5.56 -12.21
N LEU A 86 0.45 -4.58 -13.05
CA LEU A 86 -0.21 -4.82 -14.33
C LEU A 86 0.64 -5.70 -15.25
N GLN A 87 1.93 -5.41 -15.37
CA GLN A 87 2.85 -6.21 -16.16
C GLN A 87 2.88 -7.66 -15.67
N LYS A 88 3.04 -7.87 -14.35
CA LYS A 88 3.12 -9.21 -13.77
C LYS A 88 1.82 -9.99 -13.91
N LEU A 89 0.67 -9.34 -13.74
CA LEU A 89 -0.63 -9.98 -13.95
C LEU A 89 -0.81 -10.39 -15.41
N ARG A 90 -0.46 -9.53 -16.37
CA ARG A 90 -0.49 -9.88 -17.80
C ARG A 90 0.40 -11.07 -18.12
N GLU A 91 1.62 -11.11 -17.59
CA GLU A 91 2.52 -12.26 -17.74
C GLU A 91 1.87 -13.54 -17.19
N MET A 92 1.35 -13.51 -15.96
CA MET A 92 0.72 -14.67 -15.31
C MET A 92 -0.49 -15.20 -16.08
N THR A 93 -1.32 -14.32 -16.64
CA THR A 93 -2.51 -14.72 -17.43
C THR A 93 -2.17 -15.40 -18.74
N ARG A 94 -0.94 -15.20 -19.26
CA ARG A 94 -0.45 -15.89 -20.46
C ARG A 94 0.15 -17.27 -20.13
N THR A 95 0.70 -17.44 -18.93
CA THR A 95 1.43 -18.65 -18.53
C THR A 95 0.65 -19.59 -17.61
N HIS A 96 -0.42 -19.12 -16.97
CA HIS A 96 -1.21 -19.88 -16.01
C HIS A 96 -2.70 -19.77 -16.29
N ALA A 97 -3.45 -20.81 -15.87
CA ALA A 97 -4.91 -20.84 -15.91
C ALA A 97 -5.47 -21.52 -14.64
N GLY A 98 -6.76 -21.29 -14.37
CA GLY A 98 -7.48 -21.92 -13.26
C GLY A 98 -6.82 -21.68 -11.89
N GLU A 99 -6.65 -22.74 -11.10
CA GLU A 99 -6.11 -22.64 -9.74
C GLU A 99 -4.64 -22.16 -9.72
N GLN A 100 -3.85 -22.47 -10.74
CA GLN A 100 -2.47 -21.99 -10.83
C GLN A 100 -2.42 -20.47 -10.98
N LEU A 101 -3.32 -19.90 -11.79
CA LEU A 101 -3.44 -18.46 -11.94
C LEU A 101 -3.85 -17.81 -10.62
N LYS A 102 -4.84 -18.38 -9.92
CA LYS A 102 -5.28 -17.90 -8.61
C LYS A 102 -4.13 -17.85 -7.60
N MET A 103 -3.34 -18.93 -7.51
CA MET A 103 -2.19 -19.00 -6.63
C MET A 103 -1.10 -17.99 -7.02
N ALA A 104 -0.83 -17.82 -8.32
CA ALA A 104 0.14 -16.83 -8.80
C ALA A 104 -0.27 -15.39 -8.44
N VAL A 105 -1.54 -15.04 -8.67
CA VAL A 105 -2.11 -13.73 -8.31
C VAL A 105 -2.08 -13.50 -6.80
N PHE A 106 -2.42 -14.51 -6.01
CA PHE A 106 -2.34 -14.43 -4.54
C PHE A 106 -0.90 -14.22 -4.06
N ARG A 107 0.08 -14.92 -4.65
CA ARG A 107 1.51 -14.71 -4.36
C ARG A 107 1.97 -13.31 -4.73
N LEU A 108 1.52 -12.76 -5.87
CA LEU A 108 1.81 -11.37 -6.24
C LEU A 108 1.22 -10.39 -5.22
N HIS A 109 -0.02 -10.61 -4.79
CA HIS A 109 -0.65 -9.78 -3.77
C HIS A 109 0.12 -9.81 -2.45
N LEU A 110 0.54 -10.99 -1.99
CA LEU A 110 1.39 -11.14 -0.81
C LEU A 110 2.75 -10.46 -0.98
N PHE A 111 3.40 -10.60 -2.14
CA PHE A 111 4.67 -9.95 -2.43
C PHE A 111 4.57 -8.43 -2.30
N VAL A 112 3.54 -7.82 -2.90
CA VAL A 112 3.32 -6.37 -2.78
C VAL A 112 3.03 -5.98 -1.34
N LYS A 113 2.17 -6.73 -0.64
CA LYS A 113 1.85 -6.50 0.77
C LYS A 113 3.10 -6.55 1.65
N ASP A 114 3.92 -7.59 1.52
CA ASP A 114 5.14 -7.78 2.31
C ASP A 114 6.17 -6.70 2.02
N GLY A 115 6.25 -6.23 0.77
CA GLY A 115 7.04 -5.06 0.41
C GLY A 115 6.56 -3.77 1.08
N MET A 116 5.24 -3.52 1.10
CA MET A 116 4.68 -2.36 1.79
C MET A 116 4.82 -2.45 3.32
N LEU A 117 4.86 -3.67 3.88
CA LEU A 117 5.19 -3.93 5.29
C LEU A 117 6.71 -3.88 5.56
N GLY A 118 7.55 -3.62 4.56
CA GLY A 118 9.00 -3.55 4.75
C GLY A 118 9.65 -4.87 5.17
N LYS A 119 9.11 -6.01 4.69
CA LYS A 119 9.67 -7.35 4.92
C LYS A 119 10.64 -7.82 3.83
N LEU A 120 10.71 -7.10 2.71
CA LEU A 120 11.54 -7.46 1.56
C LEU A 120 12.91 -6.79 1.66
N HIS A 121 13.98 -7.53 1.30
CA HIS A 121 15.35 -7.02 1.24
C HIS A 121 16.02 -7.41 -0.09
N PRO A 122 16.37 -6.44 -0.96
CA PRO A 122 16.00 -5.02 -0.89
C PRO A 122 14.48 -4.80 -1.04
N ASN A 123 13.95 -3.71 -0.47
CA ASN A 123 12.53 -3.37 -0.60
C ASN A 123 12.29 -2.50 -1.85
N PRO A 124 11.62 -2.99 -2.90
CA PRO A 124 11.38 -2.23 -4.13
C PRO A 124 10.37 -1.08 -3.96
N PHE A 125 9.64 -1.04 -2.84
CA PHE A 125 8.64 -0.01 -2.55
C PHE A 125 9.10 0.96 -1.46
N ALA A 126 10.31 0.83 -0.94
CA ALA A 126 10.85 1.82 -0.02
C ALA A 126 11.16 3.12 -0.76
N ALA A 127 10.98 4.25 -0.09
CA ALA A 127 11.53 5.51 -0.55
C ALA A 127 13.07 5.46 -0.47
N PRO A 128 13.80 6.15 -1.35
CA PRO A 128 15.23 6.40 -1.18
C PRO A 128 15.48 6.92 0.22
N HIS A 129 16.60 6.49 0.82
CA HIS A 129 16.94 6.80 2.21
C HIS A 129 16.70 8.27 2.52
N SER A 130 15.64 8.54 3.26
CA SER A 130 15.41 9.85 3.86
C SER A 130 16.33 9.96 5.06
N THR A 131 17.11 11.02 5.13
CA THR A 131 17.97 11.29 6.28
C THR A 131 17.10 11.41 7.54
N VAL A 132 17.32 10.52 8.51
CA VAL A 132 16.70 10.60 9.84
C VAL A 132 17.58 11.48 10.70
N ASP A 133 17.00 12.53 11.29
CA ASP A 133 17.71 13.28 12.34
C ASP A 133 17.89 12.35 13.55
N PRO A 134 19.09 12.23 14.15
CA PRO A 134 19.30 11.39 15.34
C PRO A 134 18.33 11.67 16.50
N SER A 135 17.72 12.86 16.55
CA SER A 135 16.69 13.23 17.52
C SER A 135 15.28 12.75 17.18
N ASP A 136 15.01 12.34 15.93
CA ASP A 136 13.72 11.83 15.46
C ASP A 136 13.58 10.34 15.86
N ARG A 137 13.13 10.10 17.10
CA ARG A 137 12.75 8.75 17.57
C ARG A 137 11.27 8.49 17.34
N PHE A 138 10.95 7.32 16.79
CA PHE A 138 9.56 6.91 16.65
C PHE A 138 8.94 6.65 18.04
N ASP A 139 7.83 7.33 18.33
CA ASP A 139 7.07 7.14 19.58
C ASP A 139 5.77 6.42 19.25
N LEU A 140 5.68 5.15 19.68
CA LEU A 140 4.51 4.31 19.47
C LEU A 140 3.27 4.85 20.18
N THR A 141 3.44 5.41 21.38
CA THR A 141 2.31 5.91 22.17
C THR A 141 1.73 7.16 21.53
N ALA A 142 2.60 8.08 21.09
CA ALA A 142 2.19 9.26 20.34
C ALA A 142 1.49 8.88 19.03
N ALA A 143 2.04 7.90 18.29
CA ALA A 143 1.44 7.40 17.07
C ALA A 143 0.03 6.83 17.29
N LEU A 144 -0.13 5.96 18.28
CA LEU A 144 -1.44 5.37 18.61
C LEU A 144 -2.45 6.44 19.05
N ASN A 145 -2.04 7.41 19.88
CA ASN A 145 -2.89 8.51 20.31
C ASN A 145 -3.34 9.37 19.12
N GLU A 146 -2.46 9.67 18.19
CA GLU A 146 -2.83 10.41 16.98
C GLU A 146 -3.79 9.59 16.12
N MET A 147 -3.52 8.31 15.88
CA MET A 147 -4.36 7.42 15.07
C MET A 147 -5.77 7.21 15.65
N MET A 148 -5.91 7.25 16.98
CA MET A 148 -7.18 7.17 17.69
C MET A 148 -7.85 8.54 17.92
N SER A 149 -7.20 9.64 17.52
CA SER A 149 -7.77 10.97 17.68
C SER A 149 -9.06 11.11 16.87
N PRO A 150 -10.06 11.87 17.37
CA PRO A 150 -11.28 12.15 16.60
C PRO A 150 -10.98 12.73 15.22
N GLN A 151 -9.92 13.55 15.09
CA GLN A 151 -9.51 14.08 13.79
C GLN A 151 -9.12 12.96 12.80
N GLN A 152 -8.39 11.93 13.22
CA GLN A 152 -7.99 10.81 12.36
C GLN A 152 -9.10 9.79 12.15
N LEU A 153 -9.94 9.55 13.16
CA LEU A 153 -11.06 8.62 13.06
C LEU A 153 -12.16 9.14 12.14
N HIS A 154 -12.42 10.45 12.17
CA HIS A 154 -13.43 11.11 11.34
C HIS A 154 -12.86 11.71 10.07
N ALA A 155 -11.53 11.77 9.92
CA ALA A 155 -10.92 12.14 8.66
C ALA A 155 -11.45 11.19 7.57
N PRO A 156 -11.85 11.72 6.41
CA PRO A 156 -12.16 10.87 5.28
C PRO A 156 -10.89 10.07 4.97
N LYS A 157 -10.91 8.76 5.28
CA LYS A 157 -9.90 7.80 4.87
C LYS A 157 -10.11 7.56 3.37
N ALA A 158 -9.73 8.60 2.64
CA ALA A 158 -9.89 8.87 1.22
C ALA A 158 -10.97 8.08 0.42
N PRO A 159 -12.01 8.79 -0.04
CA PRO A 159 -13.00 8.27 -1.00
C PRO A 159 -12.52 8.25 -2.45
N ASP A 160 -11.61 9.15 -2.85
CA ASP A 160 -11.41 9.47 -4.28
C ASP A 160 -10.50 8.50 -5.04
N HIS A 161 -9.73 7.66 -4.35
CA HIS A 161 -8.90 6.61 -4.98
C HIS A 161 -9.34 5.18 -4.61
N LEU A 162 -10.50 5.00 -3.98
CA LEU A 162 -11.18 3.71 -3.90
C LEU A 162 -12.28 3.57 -4.96
N ARG A 163 -12.59 4.65 -5.66
CA ARG A 163 -13.47 4.64 -6.83
C ARG A 163 -12.59 4.45 -8.05
N ALA A 164 -12.89 3.44 -8.88
CA ALA A 164 -12.37 3.40 -10.25
C ALA A 164 -12.70 4.74 -10.89
N SER A 165 -11.67 5.43 -11.38
CA SER A 165 -11.78 6.76 -11.92
C SER A 165 -12.69 6.67 -13.14
N ARG A 166 -13.91 7.24 -13.08
CA ARG A 166 -14.69 7.58 -14.30
C ARG A 166 -14.03 8.74 -15.07
N VAL A 167 -12.71 8.81 -15.08
CA VAL A 167 -11.93 9.94 -15.58
C VAL A 167 -11.01 9.42 -16.67
N PHE A 168 -11.57 9.08 -17.83
CA PHE A 168 -11.02 9.30 -19.17
C PHE A 168 -12.06 8.82 -20.21
N GLY A 169 -13.23 9.46 -20.17
CA GLY A 169 -14.34 9.17 -21.08
C GLY A 169 -15.12 10.43 -21.39
N ARG A 170 -14.42 11.47 -21.88
CA ARG A 170 -14.98 12.59 -22.64
C ARG A 170 -13.82 13.42 -23.21
N ARG A 171 -13.29 12.97 -24.35
CA ARG A 171 -13.05 13.94 -25.42
C ARG A 171 -14.22 13.79 -26.37
N ASN A 172 -14.87 14.92 -26.62
CA ASN A 172 -16.10 15.05 -27.38
C ASN A 172 -15.94 14.51 -28.79
N ALA A 173 -17.12 14.21 -29.36
CA ALA A 173 -17.46 14.03 -30.76
C ALA A 173 -16.48 14.64 -31.77
#